data_AF-A0A2V9LYZ8-F1
#
_entry.id   AF-A0A2V9LYZ8-F1
#
_cell.length_a   1.000
_cell.length_b   1.000
_cell.length_c   1.000
_cell.angle_alpha   90.00
_cell.angle_beta   90.00
_cell.angle_gamma   90.00
#
_symmetry.space_group_name_H-M   'P 1'
#
loop_
_entity.id
_entity.type
_entity.pdbx_description
1 polymer ?
#
loop_
_entity_poly.entity_id
_entity_poly.type
_entity_poly.pdbx_seq_one_letter_code
_entity_poly.pdbx_strand_id
1 'polypeptide(L)'
;MNPTEIFVAGVAGTGLAGLGVIFYIAAHLRKLLIELCGTPERADFWRAFSNVMLLLVPVIFALQAAPDLSQQVPATLLVANQLKWALIGLVTSVLTMGIVLSVYIPGRPVKP
;
A
#
# COMPACT_ATOMS: atom_id res chain seq x y z
N MET A 1 -0.29 28.23 -8.88
CA MET A 1 -0.01 26.78 -9.05
C MET A 1 -0.99 26.22 -10.06
N ASN A 2 -0.49 25.49 -11.05
CA ASN A 2 -1.29 24.79 -12.04
C ASN A 2 -2.07 23.65 -11.33
N PRO A 3 -3.34 23.36 -11.68
CA PRO A 3 -4.09 22.22 -11.14
C PRO A 3 -3.31 20.90 -11.15
N THR A 4 -2.47 20.69 -12.18
CA THR A 4 -1.59 19.51 -12.29
C THR A 4 -0.54 19.47 -11.18
N GLU A 5 0.05 20.61 -10.82
CA GLU A 5 1.06 20.70 -9.76
C GLU A 5 0.45 20.39 -8.39
N ILE A 6 -0.76 20.88 -8.14
CA ILE A 6 -1.50 20.62 -6.89
C ILE A 6 -1.82 19.13 -6.78
N PHE A 7 -2.28 18.50 -7.87
CA PHE A 7 -2.55 17.07 -7.92
C PHE A 7 -1.29 16.24 -7.65
N VAL A 8 -0.18 16.53 -8.35
CA VAL A 8 1.10 15.82 -8.15
C VAL A 8 1.62 16.01 -6.73
N ALA A 9 1.54 17.23 -6.18
CA ALA A 9 1.93 17.50 -4.80
C ALA A 9 1.05 16.73 -3.81
N GLY A 10 -0.25 16.59 -4.07
CA GLY A 10 -1.17 15.77 -3.28
C GLY A 10 -0.75 14.30 -3.27
N VAL A 11 -0.53 13.70 -4.44
CA VAL A 11 -0.09 12.29 -4.56
C VAL A 11 1.26 12.07 -3.87
N ALA A 12 2.21 12.98 -4.07
CA ALA A 12 3.52 12.92 -3.40
C ALA A 12 3.39 13.04 -1.88
N GLY A 13 2.57 13.99 -1.40
CA GLY A 13 2.27 14.17 0.01
C GLY A 13 1.64 12.93 0.64
N THR A 14 0.72 12.26 -0.06
CA THR A 14 0.14 10.99 0.38
C THR A 14 1.19 9.89 0.49
N GLY A 15 2.09 9.77 -0.49
CA GLY A 15 3.19 8.81 -0.44
C GLY A 15 4.13 9.06 0.74
N LEU A 16 4.52 10.32 0.97
CA LEU A 16 5.36 10.71 2.10
C LEU A 16 4.68 10.45 3.45
N ALA A 17 3.39 10.76 3.57
CA ALA A 17 2.62 10.46 4.77
C ALA A 17 2.55 8.94 5.02
N GLY A 18 2.31 8.15 3.97
CA GLY A 18 2.32 6.68 4.05
C GLY A 18 3.67 6.13 4.52
N LEU A 19 4.79 6.64 3.97
CA LEU A 19 6.12 6.31 4.44
C LEU A 19 6.33 6.70 5.92
N GLY A 20 5.90 7.90 6.31
CA GLY A 20 5.96 8.35 7.70
C GLY A 20 5.22 7.42 8.65
N VAL A 21 4.01 7.00 8.29
CA VAL A 21 3.23 6.00 9.04
C VAL A 21 3.98 4.67 9.12
N ILE A 22 4.50 4.17 8.00
CA ILE A 22 5.29 2.93 7.97
C ILE A 22 6.47 3.01 8.92
N PHE A 23 7.26 4.09 8.89
CA PHE A 23 8.39 4.27 9.81
C PHE A 23 7.95 4.35 11.27
N TYR A 24 6.86 5.05 11.56
CA TYR A 24 6.34 5.21 12.92
C TYR A 24 5.87 3.87 13.51
N ILE A 25 5.12 3.09 12.74
CA ILE A 25 4.55 1.83 13.24
C ILE A 25 5.49 0.63 13.06
N ALA A 26 6.54 0.75 12.23
CA ALA A 26 7.38 -0.36 11.80
C ALA A 26 7.91 -1.22 12.95
N ALA A 27 8.36 -0.58 14.03
CA ALA A 27 8.91 -1.26 15.20
C ALA A 27 7.81 -1.96 16.03
N HIS A 28 6.65 -1.31 16.20
CA HIS A 28 5.53 -1.83 16.96
C HIS A 28 4.86 -3.01 16.26
N LEU A 29 4.59 -2.85 14.96
CA LEU A 29 3.96 -3.86 14.13
C LEU A 29 4.79 -5.16 14.08
N ARG A 30 6.12 -5.06 13.98
CA ARG A 30 6.98 -6.25 13.96
C ARG A 30 6.87 -7.05 15.24
N LYS A 31 6.89 -6.40 16.41
CA LYS A 31 6.79 -7.09 17.71
C LYS A 31 5.47 -7.84 17.83
N LEU A 32 4.36 -7.17 17.52
CA LEU A 32 3.03 -7.78 17.52
C LEU A 32 2.93 -8.95 16.54
N LEU A 33 3.49 -8.80 15.33
CA LEU A 33 3.48 -9.87 14.35
C LEU A 33 4.33 -11.07 14.78
N ILE A 34 5.44 -10.88 15.49
CA ILE A 34 6.24 -11.99 16.05
C ILE A 34 5.41 -12.77 17.06
N GLU A 35 4.74 -12.06 17.98
CA GLU A 35 3.87 -12.68 18.98
C GLU A 35 2.70 -13.45 18.34
N LEU A 36 2.06 -12.87 17.32
CA LEU A 36 0.93 -13.50 16.63
C LEU A 36 1.35 -14.65 15.72
N CYS A 37 2.47 -14.53 15.02
CA CYS A 37 2.90 -15.53 14.03
C CYS A 37 3.74 -16.67 14.64
N GLY A 38 4.26 -16.47 15.85
CA GLY A 38 5.11 -17.40 16.60
C GLY A 38 6.53 -17.56 16.02
N THR A 39 6.84 -16.97 14.87
CA THR A 39 8.13 -17.07 14.18
C THR A 39 8.49 -15.73 13.52
N PRO A 40 9.77 -15.32 13.58
CA PRO A 40 10.22 -14.06 12.98
C PRO A 40 10.06 -14.04 11.46
N GLU A 41 10.21 -15.17 10.77
CA GLU A 41 10.10 -15.27 9.31
C GLU A 41 8.69 -14.94 8.83
N ARG A 42 7.66 -15.50 9.49
CA ARG A 42 6.25 -15.21 9.17
C ARG A 42 5.92 -13.76 9.52
N ALA A 43 6.44 -13.25 10.64
CA ALA A 43 6.23 -11.87 11.05
C ALA A 43 6.83 -10.86 10.05
N ASP A 44 8.03 -11.12 9.54
CA ASP A 44 8.68 -10.24 8.58
C ASP A 44 7.95 -10.25 7.21
N PHE A 45 7.38 -11.38 6.78
CA PHE A 45 6.49 -11.44 5.62
C PHE A 45 5.24 -10.54 5.81
N TRP A 46 4.52 -10.73 6.92
CA TRP A 46 3.30 -9.95 7.19
C TRP A 46 3.60 -8.47 7.37
N ARG A 47 4.77 -8.13 7.90
CA ARG A 47 5.23 -6.74 8.01
C ARG A 47 5.44 -6.13 6.64
N ALA A 48 6.11 -6.84 5.73
CA ALA A 48 6.30 -6.37 4.35
C ALA A 48 4.96 -6.20 3.63
N PHE A 49 4.05 -7.16 3.77
CA PHE A 49 2.68 -7.08 3.25
C PHE A 49 1.94 -5.84 3.75
N SER A 50 1.94 -5.60 5.07
CA SER A 50 1.31 -4.42 5.66
C SER A 50 1.92 -3.12 5.17
N ASN A 51 3.26 -3.03 5.07
CA ASN A 51 3.94 -1.85 4.56
C ASN A 51 3.52 -1.53 3.12
N VAL A 52 3.44 -2.55 2.25
CA VAL A 52 2.99 -2.38 0.87
C VAL A 52 1.55 -1.85 0.84
N MET A 53 0.65 -2.42 1.64
CA MET A 53 -0.75 -1.98 1.69
C MET A 53 -0.90 -0.54 2.22
N LEU A 54 -0.17 -0.21 3.29
CA LEU A 54 -0.17 1.12 3.91
C LEU A 54 0.38 2.21 2.99
N LEU A 55 1.27 1.86 2.06
CA LEU A 55 1.76 2.81 1.07
C LEU A 55 0.82 2.90 -0.14
N LEU A 56 0.49 1.76 -0.74
CA LEU A 56 -0.15 1.73 -2.06
C LEU A 56 -1.64 2.09 -2.00
N VAL A 57 -2.36 1.65 -0.98
CA VAL A 57 -3.82 1.91 -0.89
C VAL A 57 -4.10 3.42 -0.84
N PRO A 58 -3.47 4.22 0.05
CA PRO A 58 -3.68 5.67 0.05
C PRO A 58 -3.29 6.34 -1.27
N VAL A 59 -2.18 5.90 -1.89
CA VAL A 59 -1.74 6.45 -3.18
C VAL A 59 -2.76 6.18 -4.29
N ILE A 60 -3.40 5.01 -4.32
CA ILE A 60 -4.48 4.71 -5.27
C ILE A 60 -5.66 5.69 -5.07
N PHE A 61 -6.07 5.95 -3.83
CA PHE A 61 -7.13 6.90 -3.54
C PHE A 61 -6.74 8.34 -3.93
N ALA A 62 -5.48 8.73 -3.70
CA ALA A 62 -4.98 10.03 -4.16
C ALA A 62 -5.02 10.17 -5.69
N LEU A 63 -4.64 9.11 -6.42
CA LEU A 63 -4.73 9.07 -7.89
C LEU A 63 -6.18 9.07 -8.41
N GLN A 64 -7.15 8.60 -7.61
CA GLN A 64 -8.57 8.65 -7.95
C GLN A 64 -9.14 10.08 -7.89
N ALA A 65 -8.58 10.95 -7.05
CA ALA A 65 -8.96 12.36 -6.95
C ALA A 65 -8.44 13.23 -8.13
N ALA A 66 -8.04 12.61 -9.23
CA ALA A 66 -7.59 13.29 -10.42
C ALA A 66 -8.71 14.18 -11.01
N PRO A 67 -8.43 15.46 -11.33
CA PRO A 67 -9.44 16.37 -11.86
C PRO A 67 -9.86 15.98 -13.28
N ASP A 68 -11.17 16.01 -13.56
CA ASP A 68 -11.73 15.85 -14.91
C ASP A 68 -11.48 17.13 -15.72
N LEU A 69 -10.42 17.12 -16.55
CA LEU A 69 -10.12 18.22 -17.48
C LEU A 69 -10.78 17.94 -18.83
N SER A 70 -12.03 18.37 -18.97
CA SER A 70 -12.93 18.01 -20.07
C SER A 70 -12.60 18.56 -21.47
N GLN A 71 -11.42 19.16 -21.72
CA GLN A 71 -11.11 19.70 -23.07
C GLN A 71 -9.67 19.51 -23.56
N GLN A 72 -8.69 19.29 -22.68
CA GLN A 72 -7.32 18.93 -23.05
C GLN A 72 -6.73 18.09 -21.92
N VAL A 73 -6.74 16.76 -22.03
CA VAL A 73 -6.18 15.90 -20.98
C VAL A 73 -4.66 15.96 -21.07
N PRO A 74 -3.95 16.62 -20.13
CA PRO A 74 -2.50 16.63 -20.13
C PRO A 74 -1.96 15.21 -19.96
N ALA A 75 -0.80 14.92 -20.57
CA ALA A 75 -0.18 13.59 -20.52
C ALA A 75 -0.01 13.05 -19.09
N THR A 76 0.15 13.93 -18.10
CA THR A 76 0.23 13.60 -16.67
C THR A 76 -1.02 12.90 -16.14
N LEU A 77 -2.22 13.28 -16.58
CA LEU A 77 -3.49 12.67 -16.17
C LEU A 77 -3.69 11.29 -16.78
N LEU A 78 -3.24 11.08 -18.02
CA LEU A 78 -3.24 9.76 -18.66
C LEU A 78 -2.31 8.79 -17.92
N VAL A 79 -1.08 9.24 -17.61
CA VAL A 79 -0.11 8.46 -16.82
C VAL A 79 -0.65 8.18 -15.42
N ALA A 80 -1.27 9.16 -14.76
CA ALA A 80 -1.87 8.97 -13.43
C ALA A 80 -2.99 7.91 -13.44
N ASN A 81 -3.86 7.93 -14.45
CA ASN A 81 -4.93 6.93 -14.56
C ASN A 81 -4.38 5.52 -14.86
N GLN A 82 -3.39 5.40 -15.76
CA GLN A 82 -2.73 4.12 -16.01
C GLN A 82 -2.02 3.59 -14.76
N LEU A 83 -1.29 4.47 -14.07
CA LEU A 83 -0.60 4.14 -12.83
C LEU A 83 -1.58 3.67 -11.76
N LYS A 84 -2.73 4.34 -11.60
CA LYS A 84 -3.80 3.92 -10.69
C LYS A 84 -4.22 2.47 -10.95
N TRP A 85 -4.53 2.13 -12.19
CA TRP A 85 -4.95 0.76 -12.55
C TRP A 85 -3.83 -0.27 -12.35
N ALA A 86 -2.58 0.09 -12.67
CA ALA A 86 -1.42 -0.77 -12.41
C ALA A 86 -1.23 -1.03 -10.91
N LEU A 87 -1.36 0.01 -10.06
CA LEU A 87 -1.27 -0.12 -8.61
C LEU A 87 -2.43 -0.91 -8.02
N ILE A 88 -3.66 -0.75 -8.54
CA ILE A 88 -4.80 -1.58 -8.15
C ILE A 88 -4.49 -3.05 -8.45
N GLY A 89 -4.03 -3.37 -9.67
CA GLY A 89 -3.65 -4.73 -10.03
C GLY A 89 -2.58 -5.31 -9.10
N LEU A 90 -1.55 -4.53 -8.78
CA LEU A 90 -0.49 -4.92 -7.86
C LEU A 90 -1.04 -5.20 -6.44
N VAL A 91 -1.86 -4.30 -5.90
CA VAL A 91 -2.50 -4.47 -4.59
C VAL A 91 -3.38 -5.71 -4.59
N THR A 92 -4.18 -5.95 -5.63
CA THR A 92 -4.99 -7.16 -5.75
C THR A 92 -4.12 -8.41 -5.76
N SER A 93 -3.03 -8.45 -6.53
CA SER A 93 -2.12 -9.61 -6.55
C SER A 93 -1.49 -9.88 -5.19
N VAL A 94 -0.98 -8.84 -4.52
CA VAL A 94 -0.39 -8.96 -3.18
C VAL A 94 -1.44 -9.43 -2.17
N LEU A 95 -2.66 -8.87 -2.23
CA LEU A 95 -3.78 -9.27 -1.39
C LEU A 95 -4.16 -10.73 -1.59
N THR A 96 -4.27 -11.20 -2.83
CA THR A 96 -4.52 -12.61 -3.15
C THR A 96 -3.43 -13.50 -2.56
N MET A 97 -2.16 -13.11 -2.69
CA MET A 97 -1.05 -13.87 -2.08
C MET A 97 -1.15 -13.93 -0.56
N GLY A 98 -1.47 -12.80 0.10
CA GLY A 98 -1.72 -12.75 1.54
C GLY A 98 -2.85 -13.67 1.99
N ILE A 99 -3.99 -13.66 1.27
CA ILE A 99 -5.14 -14.52 1.55
C ILE A 99 -4.78 -16.01 1.40
N VAL A 100 -4.10 -16.38 0.31
CA VAL A 100 -3.66 -17.77 0.11
C VAL A 100 -2.75 -18.20 1.26
N LEU A 101 -1.77 -17.38 1.64
CA LEU A 101 -0.84 -17.73 2.71
C LEU A 101 -1.50 -17.78 4.10
N SER A 102 -2.52 -16.95 4.39
CA SER A 102 -3.25 -17.02 5.65
C SER A 102 -4.14 -18.25 5.76
N VAL A 103 -4.75 -18.69 4.64
CA VAL A 103 -5.63 -19.85 4.62
C VAL A 103 -4.85 -21.16 4.62
N TYR A 104 -3.76 -21.25 3.85
CA TYR A 104 -3.02 -22.50 3.64
C TYR A 104 -1.87 -22.75 4.63
N ILE A 105 -1.51 -21.76 5.47
CA ILE A 105 -0.52 -21.94 6.54
C ILE A 105 -1.26 -21.88 7.89
N PRO A 106 -1.91 -22.98 8.33
CA PRO A 106 -2.51 -23.04 9.65
C PRO A 106 -1.45 -22.67 10.68
N GLY A 107 -1.75 -21.71 11.55
CA GLY A 107 -0.93 -21.43 12.71
C GLY A 107 -0.87 -22.69 13.55
N ARG A 108 0.21 -23.48 13.40
CA ARG A 108 0.49 -24.53 14.37
C ARG A 108 0.67 -23.83 15.71
N PRO A 109 -0.13 -24.14 16.75
CA PRO A 109 0.12 -23.60 18.06
C PRO A 109 1.54 -24.02 18.46
N VAL A 110 2.38 -23.04 18.80
CA VAL A 110 3.64 -23.32 19.48
C VAL A 110 3.23 -23.88 20.84
N LYS A 111 3.37 -25.20 20.99
CA LYS A 111 3.13 -25.88 22.26
C LYS A 111 4.18 -25.38 23.26
N PRO A 112 3.80 -25.01 24.50
CA PRO A 112 4.77 -24.65 25.54
C PRO A 112 5.72 -25.82 25.86
#